data_AF-A0ABD2NYK3-F1
#
_entry.id   AF-A0ABD2NYK3-F1
#
_cell.length_a   1.000
_cell.length_b   1.000
_cell.length_c   1.000
_cell.angle_alpha   90.00
_cell.angle_beta   90.00
_cell.angle_gamma   90.00
#
_symmetry.space_group_name_H-M   'P 1'
#
loop_
_entity.id
_entity.type
_entity.pdbx_description
1 polymer ?
#
loop_
_entity_poly.entity_id
_entity_poly.type
_entity_poly.pdbx_seq_one_letter_code
_entity_poly.pdbx_strand_id
1 'polypeptide(L)'
;MRLDQETGSTGEQICELVAKHFKIVFEPEKFHLNINNISDSENCNVLNSIHLSEDEIGEAVSGIDLRKSAGSDSIPAVFLRKSAETIVVPLCLLFNQSLVSFLVV
;
A
#
# COMPACT_ATOMS: atom_id res chain seq x y z
N MET A 1 -24.42 -3.71 -18.35
CA MET A 1 -23.99 -4.58 -17.23
C MET A 1 -25.23 -5.06 -16.49
N ARG A 2 -25.31 -6.34 -16.10
CA ARG A 2 -26.43 -6.87 -15.31
C ARG A 2 -25.92 -7.42 -13.98
N LEU A 3 -26.53 -6.98 -12.89
CA LEU A 3 -26.27 -7.46 -11.54
C LEU A 3 -27.62 -7.81 -10.90
N ASP A 4 -27.76 -9.06 -10.46
CA ASP A 4 -29.03 -9.64 -10.00
C ASP A 4 -30.18 -9.43 -11.01
N GLN A 5 -31.16 -8.59 -10.66
CA GLN A 5 -32.33 -8.24 -11.49
C GLN A 5 -32.22 -6.85 -12.13
N GLU A 6 -31.14 -6.10 -11.88
CA GLU A 6 -30.96 -4.73 -12.38
C GLU A 6 -29.96 -4.70 -13.55
N THR A 7 -30.28 -3.95 -14.60
CA THR A 7 -29.41 -3.81 -15.78
C THR A 7 -29.14 -2.33 -16.04
N GLY A 8 -27.87 -1.95 -16.00
CA GLY A 8 -27.39 -0.61 -16.38
C GLY A 8 -26.91 -0.61 -17.82
N SER A 9 -27.41 0.33 -18.62
CA SER A 9 -27.07 0.49 -20.04
C SER A 9 -26.24 1.75 -20.32
N THR A 10 -26.19 2.70 -19.39
CA THR A 10 -25.31 3.88 -19.44
C THR A 10 -24.13 3.74 -18.47
N GLY A 11 -23.04 4.47 -18.73
CA GLY A 11 -21.83 4.42 -17.89
C GLY A 11 -22.09 4.75 -16.42
N GLU A 12 -22.94 5.74 -16.15
CA GLU A 12 -23.36 6.13 -14.80
C GLU A 12 -24.09 4.99 -14.08
N GLN A 13 -25.08 4.38 -14.73
CA GLN A 13 -25.83 3.24 -14.18
C GLN A 13 -24.94 2.02 -13.91
N ILE A 14 -23.94 1.81 -14.77
CA ILE A 14 -22.97 0.73 -14.60
C ILE A 14 -22.12 0.99 -13.34
N CYS A 15 -21.60 2.21 -13.17
CA CYS A 15 -20.83 2.60 -11.99
C CYS A 15 -21.65 2.48 -10.70
N GLU A 16 -22.91 2.91 -10.71
CA GLU A 16 -23.83 2.81 -9.58
C GLU A 16 -24.06 1.34 -9.17
N LEU A 17 -24.29 0.45 -10.14
CA LEU A 17 -24.48 -0.98 -9.89
C LEU A 17 -23.23 -1.64 -9.31
N VAL A 18 -22.04 -1.26 -9.80
CA VAL A 18 -20.77 -1.71 -9.23
C VAL A 18 -20.64 -1.21 -7.78
N ALA A 19 -20.83 0.08 -7.54
CA ALA A 19 -20.71 0.67 -6.20
C ALA A 19 -21.67 0.00 -5.19
N LYS A 20 -22.91 -0.26 -5.61
CA LYS A 20 -23.92 -0.98 -4.80
C LYS A 20 -23.49 -2.41 -4.48
N HIS A 21 -22.95 -3.15 -5.46
CA HIS A 21 -22.43 -4.49 -5.23
C HIS A 21 -21.33 -4.51 -4.18
N PHE A 22 -20.32 -3.66 -4.38
CA PHE A 22 -19.17 -3.60 -3.49
C PHE A 22 -19.56 -3.08 -2.11
N LYS A 23 -20.52 -2.16 -2.02
CA LYS A 23 -21.07 -1.75 -0.72
C LYS A 23 -21.63 -2.96 0.03
N ILE A 24 -22.45 -3.80 -0.60
CA ILE A 24 -23.07 -4.96 0.08
C ILE A 24 -22.03 -6.00 0.48
N VAL A 25 -21.05 -6.27 -0.38
CA VAL A 25 -20.01 -7.29 -0.13
C VAL A 25 -18.99 -6.83 0.92
N PHE A 26 -18.73 -5.53 1.01
CA PHE A 26 -17.67 -4.97 1.86
C PHE A 26 -18.17 -4.13 3.05
N GLU A 27 -19.47 -3.89 3.19
CA GLU A 27 -20.03 -3.31 4.41
C GLU A 27 -20.05 -4.44 5.46
N PRO A 28 -19.16 -4.38 6.48
CA PRO A 28 -19.15 -5.42 7.50
C PRO A 28 -20.51 -5.34 8.21
N GLU A 29 -21.16 -6.49 8.41
CA GLU A 29 -22.25 -6.57 9.39
C GLU A 29 -21.81 -5.78 10.61
N LYS A 30 -22.57 -4.74 10.98
CA LYS A 30 -22.21 -3.80 12.04
C LYS A 30 -21.50 -4.55 13.15
N PHE A 31 -20.17 -4.51 13.11
CA PHE A 31 -19.38 -5.29 14.03
C PHE A 31 -19.54 -4.50 15.32
N HIS A 32 -20.39 -4.99 16.21
CA HIS A 32 -20.42 -4.52 17.58
C HIS A 32 -19.09 -5.00 18.18
N LEU A 33 -18.02 -4.27 17.88
CA LEU A 33 -16.72 -4.46 18.51
C LEU A 33 -16.97 -4.22 20.00
N ASN A 34 -17.10 -5.29 20.75
CA ASN A 34 -16.98 -5.22 22.19
C ASN A 34 -15.49 -4.95 22.46
N ILE A 35 -15.12 -3.67 22.46
CA ILE A 35 -13.74 -3.18 22.60
C ILE A 35 -13.09 -3.75 23.87
N ASN A 36 -13.90 -4.14 24.87
CA ASN A 36 -13.43 -4.75 26.11
C ASN A 36 -12.91 -6.19 25.96
N ASN A 37 -13.15 -6.84 24.81
CA ASN A 37 -12.67 -8.20 24.49
C ASN A 37 -11.57 -8.21 23.41
N ILE A 38 -11.09 -7.05 22.96
CA ILE A 38 -9.85 -6.97 22.19
C ILE A 38 -8.71 -7.09 23.21
N SER A 39 -8.57 -8.28 23.81
CA SER A 39 -7.27 -8.66 24.36
C SER A 39 -6.32 -8.62 23.17
N ASP A 40 -5.28 -7.80 23.27
CA ASP A 40 -4.21 -7.62 22.28
C ASP A 40 -4.03 -8.89 21.46
N SER A 41 -4.68 -8.94 20.29
CA SER A 41 -4.59 -10.14 19.48
C SER A 41 -3.12 -10.22 19.10
N GLU A 42 -2.45 -11.33 19.43
CA GLU A 42 -1.02 -11.52 19.17
C GLU A 42 -0.66 -11.25 17.70
N ASN A 43 -1.65 -11.32 16.80
CA ASN A 43 -1.58 -11.03 15.39
C ASN A 43 -1.41 -9.53 15.04
N CYS A 44 -1.85 -8.59 15.88
CA CYS A 44 -1.68 -7.16 15.63
C CYS A 44 -0.21 -6.73 15.69
N ASN A 45 0.58 -7.37 16.56
CA ASN A 45 2.03 -7.14 16.63
C ASN A 45 2.77 -7.72 15.42
N VAL A 46 2.27 -8.82 14.83
CA VAL A 46 2.83 -9.45 13.62
C VAL A 46 2.57 -8.59 12.37
N LEU A 47 1.45 -7.87 12.31
CA LEU A 47 1.19 -6.91 11.23
C LEU A 47 2.02 -5.61 11.35
N ASN A 48 2.54 -5.33 12.55
CA ASN A 48 3.36 -4.16 12.85
C ASN A 48 4.88 -4.40 12.73
N SER A 49 5.29 -5.55 12.17
CA SER A 49 6.70 -5.96 12.11
C SER A 49 7.33 -5.82 10.72
N ILE A 50 6.78 -4.97 9.85
CA ILE A 50 7.40 -4.70 8.54
C ILE A 50 8.65 -3.87 8.77
N HIS A 51 9.81 -4.47 8.52
CA HIS A 51 11.12 -3.84 8.61
C HIS A 51 11.90 -4.14 7.33
N LEU A 52 12.39 -3.10 6.68
CA LEU A 52 13.21 -3.20 5.47
C LEU A 52 14.68 -3.27 5.87
N SER A 53 15.39 -4.26 5.36
CA SER A 53 16.84 -4.39 5.54
C SER A 53 17.61 -3.61 4.46
N GLU A 54 18.87 -3.26 4.76
CA GLU A 54 19.75 -2.61 3.77
C GLU A 54 19.98 -3.48 2.52
N ASP A 55 20.03 -4.81 2.68
CA ASP A 55 20.20 -5.74 1.57
C ASP A 55 19.00 -5.71 0.61
N GLU A 56 17.77 -5.72 1.14
CA GLU A 56 16.54 -5.61 0.33
C GLU A 56 16.48 -4.27 -0.43
N ILE A 57 16.85 -3.17 0.23
CA ILE A 57 16.93 -1.85 -0.42
C ILE A 57 18.04 -1.83 -1.47
N GLY A 58 19.19 -2.44 -1.18
CA GLY A 58 20.30 -2.55 -2.11
C GLY A 58 19.94 -3.32 -3.37
N GLU A 59 19.27 -4.46 -3.22
CA GLU A 59 18.76 -5.25 -4.34
C GLU A 59 17.73 -4.45 -5.16
N ALA A 60 16.79 -3.78 -4.49
CA ALA A 60 15.78 -2.96 -5.16
C ALA A 60 16.38 -1.79 -5.96
N VAL A 61 17.35 -1.06 -5.37
CA VAL A 61 18.03 0.07 -6.04
C VAL A 61 18.90 -0.42 -7.20
N SER A 62 19.56 -1.56 -7.04
CA SER A 62 20.37 -2.18 -8.11
C SER A 62 19.50 -2.67 -9.27
N GLY A 63 18.27 -3.13 -8.97
CA GLY A 63 17.27 -3.61 -9.92
C GLY A 63 16.48 -2.53 -10.65
N ILE A 64 16.77 -1.24 -10.45
CA ILE A 64 16.07 -0.14 -11.12
C ILE A 64 16.19 -0.25 -12.65
N ASP A 65 15.05 -0.27 -13.34
CA ASP A 65 15.00 -0.21 -14.81
C ASP A 65 15.44 1.17 -15.31
N LEU A 66 16.62 1.22 -15.94
CA LEU A 66 17.20 2.45 -16.48
C LEU A 66 16.43 3.05 -17.65
N ARG A 67 15.52 2.30 -18.27
CA ARG A 67 14.71 2.80 -19.40
C ARG A 67 13.57 3.71 -18.91
N LYS A 68 13.31 3.74 -17.61
CA LYS A 68 12.29 4.62 -17.02
C LYS A 68 12.78 6.06 -16.99
N SER A 69 11.88 6.95 -17.41
CA SER A 69 12.03 8.39 -17.27
C SER A 69 12.16 8.78 -15.79
N ALA A 70 12.76 9.94 -15.53
CA ALA A 70 12.72 10.54 -14.20
C ALA A 70 11.27 10.80 -13.76
N GLY A 71 11.01 10.70 -12.46
CA GLY A 71 9.72 11.04 -11.86
C GLY A 71 9.51 12.55 -11.78
N SER A 72 8.53 12.97 -10.98
CA SER A 72 8.27 14.39 -10.70
C SER A 72 9.45 15.11 -10.01
N ASP A 73 10.37 14.34 -9.43
CA ASP A 73 11.63 14.81 -8.82
C ASP A 73 12.72 15.14 -9.84
N SER A 74 12.52 14.81 -11.12
CA SER A 74 13.50 14.95 -12.20
C SER A 74 14.82 14.20 -11.95
N ILE A 75 14.84 13.22 -11.04
CA ILE A 75 16.04 12.40 -10.75
C ILE A 75 16.06 11.19 -11.70
N PRO A 76 17.09 11.04 -12.54
CA PRO A 76 17.19 9.90 -13.44
C PRO A 76 17.46 8.58 -12.70
N ALA A 77 16.88 7.49 -13.19
CA ALA A 77 17.12 6.13 -12.70
C ALA A 77 18.61 5.75 -12.62
N VAL A 78 19.41 6.20 -13.59
CA VAL A 78 20.87 5.96 -13.61
C VAL A 78 21.58 6.61 -12.42
N PHE A 79 21.09 7.74 -11.94
CA PHE A 79 21.69 8.45 -10.81
C PHE A 79 21.46 7.69 -9.51
N LEU A 80 20.23 7.23 -9.28
CA LEU A 80 19.88 6.40 -8.12
C LEU A 80 20.73 5.14 -8.07
N ARG A 81 20.83 4.41 -9.21
CA ARG A 81 21.60 3.18 -9.26
C ARG A 81 23.11 3.39 -9.08
N LYS A 82 23.67 4.48 -9.64
CA LYS A 82 25.09 4.81 -9.45
C LYS A 82 25.44 5.26 -8.02
N SER A 83 24.44 5.74 -7.29
CA SER A 83 24.60 6.24 -5.92
C SER A 83 24.18 5.22 -4.87
N ALA A 84 23.87 3.98 -5.28
CA ALA A 84 23.29 2.94 -4.42
C ALA A 84 24.07 2.75 -3.11
N GLU A 85 25.39 2.57 -3.20
CA GLU A 85 26.28 2.38 -2.04
C GLU A 85 26.17 3.51 -1.00
N THR A 86 25.88 4.74 -1.46
CA THR A 86 25.76 5.91 -0.59
C THR A 86 24.34 6.14 -0.08
N ILE A 87 23.31 5.75 -0.85
CA ILE A 87 21.91 6.07 -0.54
C ILE A 87 21.14 4.92 0.13
N VAL A 88 21.64 3.69 0.11
CA VAL A 88 20.94 2.52 0.69
C VAL A 88 20.66 2.71 2.18
N VAL A 89 21.66 3.10 2.97
CA VAL A 89 21.51 3.33 4.41
C VAL A 89 20.49 4.44 4.72
N PRO A 90 20.59 5.66 4.15
CA PRO A 90 19.60 6.70 4.45
C PRO A 90 18.20 6.34 3.94
N LEU A 91 18.06 5.62 2.81
CA LEU A 91 16.75 5.14 2.34
C LEU A 91 16.14 4.11 3.29
N CYS A 92 16.94 3.17 3.78
CA CYS A 92 16.52 2.18 4.76
C CYS A 92 15.96 2.86 6.03
N LEU A 93 16.67 3.85 6.56
CA LEU A 93 16.22 4.63 7.71
C LEU A 93 14.91 5.39 7.43
N LEU A 94 14.84 6.11 6.31
CA LEU A 94 13.66 6.90 5.94
C LEU A 94 12.42 6.04 5.74
N PHE A 95 12.55 4.89 5.07
CA PHE A 95 11.42 4.01 4.82
C PHE A 95 10.94 3.35 6.11
N ASN A 96 11.84 2.82 6.94
CA ASN A 96 11.46 2.26 8.24
C ASN A 96 10.82 3.32 9.15
N GLN A 97 11.33 4.56 9.16
CA GLN A 97 10.70 5.66 9.90
C GLN A 97 9.31 5.99 9.35
N SER A 98 9.12 5.96 8.03
CA SER A 98 7.82 6.21 7.40
C SER A 98 6.80 5.14 7.76
N LEU A 99 7.22 3.87 7.82
CA LEU A 99 6.38 2.76 8.27
C LEU A 99 5.91 2.95 9.71
N VAL A 100 6.80 3.40 10.61
CA VAL A 100 6.44 3.66 12.02
C VAL A 100 5.56 4.91 12.18
N SER A 101 5.85 5.97 11.41
CA SER A 101 5.16 7.27 11.57
C SER A 101 3.71 7.23 11.06
N PHE A 102 3.39 6.35 10.11
CA PHE A 102 2.03 6.15 9.62
C PHE A 102 1.12 5.35 10.58
N LEU A 103 1.70 4.76 11.64
CA LEU A 103 0.99 3.91 12.61
C LEU A 103 0.56 4.63 13.90
N VAL A 104 0.79 5.93 14.00
CA VAL A 104 0.23 6.76 15.08
C VAL A 104 -1.07 7.39 14.58
N VAL A 105 -2.18 6.64 14.69
CA VAL A 105 -3.56 7.13 14.52
C VAL A 105 -4.33 6.86 15.80
#